data_AF-A0A918A1C6-F1
#
_entry.id   AF-A0A918A1C6-F1
#
_cell.length_a   1.000
_cell.length_b   1.000
_cell.length_c   1.000
_cell.angle_alpha   90.00
_cell.angle_beta   90.00
_cell.angle_gamma   90.00
#
_symmetry.space_group_name_H-M   'P 1'
#
loop_
_entity.id
_entity.type
_entity.pdbx_description
1 polymer ?
#
loop_
_entity_poly.entity_id
_entity_poly.type
_entity_poly.pdbx_seq_one_letter_code
_entity_poly.pdbx_strand_id
1 'polypeptide(L)'
;MGILAILLLARHRARRGHPAAVRTALADVGIVVGTAPWIWMILTPGSGQEGISLWPAQDLGWVATESSQTVLVQVGGNLLVFAALGALLPVRSPRWASAARVAAVAATASIVLETLQYVLRLGRFSSADDVLINTMGAVLAALVTRRWWARRIPVSRQAR
;
A
#
# COMPACT_ATOMS: atom_id res chain seq x y z
N MET A 1 0.66 -8.33 -20.28
CA MET A 1 1.55 -8.90 -19.25
C MET A 1 0.82 -9.33 -17.97
N GLY A 2 0.01 -8.47 -17.33
CA GLY A 2 -0.66 -8.81 -16.05
C GLY A 2 -1.57 -10.04 -16.09
N ILE A 3 -2.40 -10.19 -17.14
CA ILE A 3 -3.29 -11.36 -17.30
C ILE A 3 -2.50 -12.67 -17.39
N LEU A 4 -1.39 -12.67 -18.14
CA LEU A 4 -0.54 -13.85 -18.28
C LEU A 4 0.09 -14.24 -16.93
N ALA A 5 0.58 -13.26 -16.16
CA ALA A 5 1.13 -13.47 -14.82
C ALA A 5 0.09 -14.07 -13.86
N ILE A 6 -1.14 -13.54 -13.86
CA ILE A 6 -2.26 -14.08 -13.07
C ILE A 6 -2.52 -15.54 -13.44
N LEU A 7 -2.62 -15.85 -14.73
CA LEU A 7 -2.92 -17.21 -15.20
C LEU A 7 -1.81 -18.20 -14.84
N LEU A 8 -0.54 -17.80 -14.98
CA LEU A 8 0.61 -18.66 -14.62
C LEU A 8 0.68 -18.90 -13.11
N LEU A 9 0.53 -17.86 -12.28
CA LEU A 9 0.52 -17.98 -10.81
C LEU A 9 -0.68 -18.80 -10.32
N ALA A 10 -1.86 -18.58 -10.90
CA ALA A 10 -3.05 -19.34 -10.56
C ALA A 10 -2.88 -20.82 -10.92
N ARG A 11 -2.34 -21.13 -12.12
CA ARG A 11 -2.04 -22.52 -12.53
C ARG A 11 -1.02 -23.17 -11.61
N HIS A 12 0.06 -22.46 -11.26
CA HIS A 12 1.09 -22.95 -10.34
C HIS A 12 0.52 -23.26 -8.94
N ARG A 13 -0.33 -22.37 -8.41
CA ARG A 13 -0.96 -22.56 -7.10
C ARG A 13 -2.03 -23.64 -7.11
N ALA A 14 -2.77 -23.78 -8.20
CA ALA A 14 -3.71 -24.87 -8.39
C ALA A 14 -2.99 -26.24 -8.40
N ARG A 15 -1.84 -26.33 -9.09
CA ARG A 15 -0.98 -27.54 -9.09
C ARG A 15 -0.45 -27.89 -7.69
N ARG A 16 -0.27 -26.89 -6.81
CA ARG A 16 0.15 -27.08 -5.41
C ARG A 16 -1.03 -27.26 -4.42
N GLY A 17 -2.26 -27.40 -4.91
CA GLY A 17 -3.44 -27.63 -4.07
C GLY A 17 -3.92 -26.41 -3.27
N HIS A 18 -3.59 -25.19 -3.68
CA HIS A 18 -3.98 -23.99 -2.93
C HIS A 18 -5.50 -23.71 -3.07
N PRO A 19 -6.27 -23.57 -1.98
CA PRO A 19 -7.74 -23.55 -1.99
C PRO A 19 -8.39 -22.30 -2.63
N ALA A 20 -7.60 -21.35 -3.12
CA ALA A 20 -8.08 -20.09 -3.71
C ALA A 20 -7.02 -19.52 -4.69
N ALA A 21 -6.49 -20.38 -5.56
CA ALA A 21 -5.37 -20.08 -6.45
C ALA A 21 -5.58 -18.81 -7.31
N VAL A 22 -6.77 -18.67 -7.93
CA VAL A 22 -7.08 -17.51 -8.80
C VAL A 22 -7.23 -16.22 -7.98
N ARG A 23 -8.02 -16.24 -6.89
CA ARG A 23 -8.23 -15.05 -6.03
C ARG A 23 -6.92 -14.53 -5.45
N THR A 24 -6.07 -15.43 -4.97
CA THR A 24 -4.77 -15.03 -4.40
C THR A 24 -3.80 -14.56 -5.47
N ALA A 25 -3.84 -15.11 -6.69
CA ALA A 25 -3.02 -14.64 -7.81
C ALA A 25 -3.46 -13.25 -8.28
N LEU A 26 -4.78 -13.03 -8.40
CA LEU A 26 -5.36 -11.72 -8.70
C LEU A 26 -4.97 -10.68 -7.65
N ALA A 27 -5.11 -11.02 -6.36
CA ALA A 27 -4.74 -10.11 -5.29
C ALA A 27 -3.24 -9.77 -5.33
N ASP A 28 -2.35 -10.75 -5.52
CA ASP A 28 -0.90 -10.46 -5.56
C ASP A 28 -0.49 -9.62 -6.75
N VAL A 29 -0.97 -9.98 -7.95
CA VAL A 29 -0.65 -9.22 -9.16
C VAL A 29 -1.24 -7.82 -9.06
N GLY A 30 -2.47 -7.68 -8.54
CA GLY A 30 -3.10 -6.39 -8.31
C GLY A 30 -2.35 -5.52 -7.29
N ILE A 31 -1.84 -6.13 -6.21
CA ILE A 31 -1.00 -5.42 -5.23
C ILE A 31 0.28 -4.94 -5.93
N VAL A 32 1.01 -5.85 -6.59
CA VAL A 32 2.30 -5.51 -7.22
C VAL A 32 2.13 -4.46 -8.30
N VAL A 33 1.18 -4.64 -9.23
CA VAL A 33 0.94 -3.67 -10.31
C VAL A 33 0.41 -2.34 -9.75
N GLY A 34 -0.39 -2.39 -8.68
CA GLY A 34 -0.99 -1.21 -8.08
C GLY A 34 -0.09 -0.43 -7.14
N THR A 35 0.96 -1.03 -6.56
CA THR A 35 1.88 -0.33 -5.64
C THR A 35 3.30 -0.14 -6.18
N ALA A 36 3.83 -1.06 -6.99
CA ALA A 36 5.21 -0.99 -7.44
C ALA A 36 5.55 0.27 -8.26
N PRO A 37 4.68 0.77 -9.18
CA PRO A 37 4.96 2.01 -9.90
C PRO A 37 5.10 3.23 -8.97
N TRP A 38 4.30 3.28 -7.90
CA TRP A 38 4.35 4.36 -6.92
C TRP A 38 5.62 4.29 -6.08
N ILE A 39 5.97 3.09 -5.59
CA ILE A 39 7.22 2.87 -4.85
C ILE A 39 8.42 3.26 -5.73
N TRP A 40 8.43 2.83 -7.00
CA TRP A 40 9.46 3.21 -7.95
C TRP A 40 9.57 4.73 -8.10
N MET A 41 8.44 5.43 -8.27
CA MET A 41 8.41 6.88 -8.44
C MET A 41 8.92 7.64 -7.20
N ILE A 42 8.65 7.12 -6.00
CA ILE A 42 9.14 7.71 -4.74
C ILE A 42 10.63 7.44 -4.54
N LEU A 43 11.12 6.27 -4.95
CA LEU A 43 12.53 5.90 -4.85
C LEU A 43 13.39 6.39 -6.02
N THR A 44 12.80 6.96 -7.06
CA THR A 44 13.56 7.60 -8.14
C THR A 44 14.13 8.93 -7.63
N PRO A 45 15.46 9.14 -7.68
CA PRO A 45 16.06 10.39 -7.21
C PRO A 45 15.47 11.59 -7.94
N GLY A 46 14.96 12.57 -7.20
CA GLY A 46 14.52 13.85 -7.76
C GLY A 46 15.72 14.77 -7.98
N SER A 47 15.71 15.56 -9.05
CA SER A 47 16.73 16.60 -9.32
C SER A 47 16.55 17.88 -8.47
N GLY A 48 15.81 17.80 -7.35
CA GLY A 48 15.43 18.93 -6.49
C GLY A 48 16.22 18.95 -5.19
N GLN A 49 16.36 20.14 -4.60
CA GLN A 49 17.25 20.41 -3.46
C GLN A 49 16.96 19.56 -2.21
N GLU A 50 18.06 19.15 -1.57
CA GLU A 50 18.11 18.37 -0.33
C GLU A 50 17.52 19.15 0.85
N GLY A 51 16.62 18.53 1.61
CA GLY A 51 16.07 19.07 2.85
C GLY A 51 15.47 17.96 3.74
N ILE A 52 15.75 18.02 5.04
CA ILE A 52 15.16 17.13 6.05
C ILE A 52 14.26 18.01 6.93
N SER A 53 12.94 18.01 6.67
CA SER A 53 11.97 18.72 7.52
C SER A 53 11.65 17.86 8.73
N LEU A 54 12.38 18.09 9.83
CA LEU A 54 12.12 17.45 11.14
C LEU A 54 11.01 18.17 11.94
N TRP A 55 10.43 19.25 11.40
CA TRP A 55 9.37 20.02 12.06
C TRP A 55 8.10 20.10 11.18
N PRO A 56 7.01 19.40 11.57
CA PRO A 56 5.71 19.42 10.87
C PRO A 56 5.06 20.81 10.80
N ALA A 57 5.53 21.78 11.58
CA ALA A 57 4.87 23.06 11.77
C ALA A 57 5.29 24.16 10.78
N GLN A 58 6.38 23.98 10.01
CA GLN A 58 6.82 25.00 9.03
C GLN A 58 6.25 24.77 7.62
N ASP A 59 5.82 23.55 7.28
CA ASP A 59 5.22 23.26 5.97
C ASP A 59 3.81 23.86 5.79
N LEU A 60 3.12 24.23 6.87
CA LEU A 60 1.85 24.98 6.81
C LEU A 60 2.01 26.38 6.21
N GLY A 61 3.19 27.01 6.36
CA GLY A 61 3.48 28.31 5.76
C GLY A 61 3.72 28.22 4.25
N TRP A 62 4.30 27.11 3.78
CA TRP A 62 4.55 26.88 2.35
C TRP A 62 3.29 26.38 1.62
N VAL A 63 2.47 25.55 2.27
CA VAL A 63 1.13 25.12 1.80
C VAL A 63 0.16 26.30 1.63
N ALA A 64 0.32 27.38 2.41
CA ALA A 64 -0.46 28.61 2.24
C ALA A 64 -0.02 29.44 1.01
N THR A 65 1.18 29.22 0.49
CA THR A 65 1.75 29.94 -0.69
C THR A 65 1.75 29.09 -1.97
N GLU A 66 1.68 27.77 -1.85
CA GLU A 66 1.57 26.83 -2.95
C GLU A 66 0.13 26.73 -3.47
N SER A 67 -0.03 26.39 -4.75
CA SER A 67 -1.37 26.24 -5.32
C SER A 67 -2.09 25.05 -4.65
N SER A 68 -3.39 25.17 -4.38
CA SER A 68 -4.19 24.07 -3.81
C SER A 68 -4.10 22.78 -4.65
N GLN A 69 -3.79 22.90 -5.94
CA GLN A 69 -3.59 21.78 -6.85
C GLN A 69 -2.31 20.99 -6.53
N THR A 70 -1.19 21.66 -6.22
CA THR A 70 0.07 20.99 -5.86
C THR A 70 -0.12 20.13 -4.61
N VAL A 71 -0.77 20.69 -3.59
CA VAL A 71 -1.03 20.03 -2.31
C VAL A 71 -1.95 18.81 -2.49
N LEU A 72 -3.02 18.96 -3.28
CA LEU A 72 -3.93 17.86 -3.59
C LEU A 72 -3.23 16.72 -4.35
N VAL A 73 -2.34 17.04 -5.29
CA VAL A 73 -1.58 16.03 -6.04
C VAL A 73 -0.58 15.30 -5.13
N GLN A 74 0.10 16.00 -4.22
CA GLN A 74 1.03 15.37 -3.26
C GLN A 74 0.30 14.46 -2.28
N VAL A 75 -0.71 14.99 -1.57
CA VAL A 75 -1.49 14.21 -0.60
C VAL A 75 -2.22 13.06 -1.29
N GLY A 76 -2.82 13.31 -2.47
CA GLY A 76 -3.47 12.30 -3.27
C GLY A 76 -2.52 11.21 -3.75
N GLY A 77 -1.31 11.58 -4.19
CA GLY A 77 -0.27 10.64 -4.60
C GLY A 77 0.15 9.71 -3.46
N ASN A 78 0.39 10.27 -2.27
CA ASN A 78 0.78 9.51 -1.08
C ASN A 78 -0.36 8.56 -0.63
N LEU A 79 -1.61 9.03 -0.61
CA LEU A 79 -2.77 8.16 -0.32
C LEU A 79 -2.84 6.92 -1.24
N LEU A 80 -2.38 7.04 -2.49
CA LEU A 80 -2.46 5.96 -3.47
C LEU A 80 -1.32 4.93 -3.38
N VAL A 81 -0.17 5.27 -2.76
CA VAL A 81 1.04 4.42 -2.69
C VAL A 81 0.72 3.01 -2.19
N PHE A 82 -0.02 2.94 -1.08
CA PHE A 82 -0.43 1.66 -0.48
C PHE A 82 -1.94 1.38 -0.60
N ALA A 83 -2.67 2.14 -1.42
CA ALA A 83 -4.10 1.91 -1.62
C ALA A 83 -4.36 0.50 -2.20
N ALA A 84 -3.61 0.07 -3.22
CA ALA A 84 -3.78 -1.26 -3.80
C ALA A 84 -3.41 -2.39 -2.80
N LEU A 85 -2.36 -2.18 -2.00
CA LEU A 85 -2.00 -3.09 -0.90
C LEU A 85 -3.15 -3.19 0.12
N GLY A 86 -3.65 -2.06 0.59
CA GLY A 86 -4.74 -2.01 1.56
C GLY A 86 -6.05 -2.61 1.06
N ALA A 87 -6.40 -2.35 -0.20
CA ALA A 87 -7.60 -2.90 -0.85
C ALA A 87 -7.56 -4.43 -0.98
N LEU A 88 -6.41 -5.00 -1.37
CA LEU A 88 -6.35 -6.39 -1.82
C LEU A 88 -5.83 -7.35 -0.74
N LEU A 89 -5.12 -6.86 0.27
CA LEU A 89 -4.60 -7.70 1.36
C LEU A 89 -5.73 -8.42 2.15
N PRO A 90 -6.83 -7.75 2.54
CA PRO A 90 -7.99 -8.40 3.17
C PRO A 90 -8.74 -9.37 2.26
N VAL A 91 -8.76 -9.10 0.95
CA VAL A 91 -9.40 -9.94 -0.08
C VAL A 91 -8.59 -11.22 -0.32
N ARG A 92 -7.26 -11.13 -0.19
CA ARG A 92 -6.35 -12.27 -0.33
C ARG A 92 -6.61 -13.34 0.72
N SER A 93 -6.65 -12.96 2.00
CA SER A 93 -6.71 -13.92 3.11
C SER A 93 -7.51 -13.41 4.31
N PRO A 94 -8.32 -14.27 4.97
CA PRO A 94 -9.02 -13.91 6.20
C PRO A 94 -8.09 -13.54 7.35
N ARG A 95 -6.80 -13.92 7.26
CA ARG A 95 -5.78 -13.49 8.22
C ARG A 95 -5.57 -11.97 8.18
N TRP A 96 -5.77 -11.33 7.04
CA TRP A 96 -5.55 -9.89 6.87
C TRP A 96 -6.83 -9.07 6.79
N ALA A 97 -7.99 -9.70 6.99
CA ALA A 97 -9.30 -9.06 7.00
C ALA A 97 -9.54 -8.22 8.29
N SER A 98 -8.63 -7.29 8.56
CA SER A 98 -8.67 -6.35 9.69
C SER A 98 -8.02 -5.04 9.30
N ALA A 99 -8.75 -3.94 9.46
CA ALA A 99 -8.25 -2.59 9.18
C ALA A 99 -6.99 -2.27 10.01
N ALA A 100 -6.92 -2.71 11.26
CA ALA A 100 -5.74 -2.53 12.11
C ALA A 100 -4.51 -3.29 11.57
N ARG A 101 -4.71 -4.50 11.02
CA ARG A 101 -3.62 -5.26 10.40
C ARG A 101 -3.16 -4.62 9.10
N VAL A 102 -4.09 -4.09 8.30
CA VAL A 102 -3.74 -3.31 7.10
C VAL A 102 -2.95 -2.06 7.50
N ALA A 103 -3.41 -1.32 8.52
CA ALA A 103 -2.72 -0.14 9.03
C ALA A 103 -1.30 -0.47 9.47
N ALA A 104 -1.11 -1.55 10.25
CA ALA A 104 0.21 -1.97 10.71
C ALA A 104 1.15 -2.34 9.54
N VAL A 105 0.65 -3.06 8.53
CA VAL A 105 1.44 -3.43 7.35
C VAL A 105 1.80 -2.18 6.54
N ALA A 106 0.84 -1.28 6.30
CA ALA A 106 1.07 -0.05 5.55
C ALA A 106 2.04 0.88 6.28
N ALA A 107 1.88 1.08 7.59
CA ALA A 107 2.79 1.89 8.40
C ALA A 107 4.20 1.32 8.41
N THR A 108 4.34 0.00 8.58
CA THR A 108 5.66 -0.66 8.53
C THR A 108 6.31 -0.49 7.16
N ALA A 109 5.54 -0.66 6.07
CA ALA A 109 6.04 -0.47 4.72
C ALA A 109 6.45 0.99 4.46
N SER A 110 5.66 1.96 4.92
CA SER A 110 6.00 3.38 4.84
C SER A 110 7.29 3.70 5.59
N ILE A 111 7.45 3.21 6.81
CA ILE A 111 8.69 3.42 7.60
C ILE A 111 9.90 2.82 6.88
N VAL A 112 9.75 1.66 6.22
CA VAL A 112 10.82 1.07 5.42
C VAL A 112 11.16 1.95 4.22
N LEU A 113 10.17 2.49 3.49
CA LEU A 113 10.42 3.41 2.38
C LEU A 113 11.12 4.68 2.85
N GLU A 114 10.63 5.26 3.94
CA GLU A 114 11.22 6.43 4.58
C GLU A 114 12.68 6.20 4.96
N THR A 115 12.95 5.06 5.61
CA THR A 115 14.32 4.66 5.98
C THR A 115 15.19 4.46 4.74
N LEU A 116 14.65 3.87 3.68
CA LEU A 116 15.38 3.66 2.43
C LEU A 116 15.68 4.99 1.73
N GLN A 117 14.72 5.92 1.70
CA GLN A 117 14.91 7.27 1.17
C GLN A 117 15.98 8.03 1.94
N TYR A 118 15.98 7.90 3.27
CA TYR A 118 16.99 8.48 4.15
C TYR A 118 18.39 7.89 3.89
N VAL A 119 18.51 6.55 3.91
CA VAL A 119 19.81 5.86 3.74
C VAL A 119 20.39 6.07 2.34
N LEU A 120 19.55 6.04 1.30
CA LEU A 120 19.97 6.26 -0.08
C LEU A 120 20.14 7.74 -0.43
N ARG A 121 19.88 8.66 0.51
CA ARG A 121 19.98 10.11 0.32
C ARG A 121 19.26 10.58 -0.94
N LEU A 122 18.04 10.08 -1.17
CA LEU A 122 17.30 10.31 -2.42
C LEU A 122 16.75 11.74 -2.58
N GLY A 123 17.19 12.69 -1.75
CA GLY A 123 16.92 14.13 -1.95
C GLY A 123 15.45 14.53 -1.84
N ARG A 124 14.62 13.74 -1.14
CA ARG A 124 13.19 14.04 -0.96
C ARG A 124 12.86 14.13 0.52
N PHE A 125 12.16 15.19 0.89
CA PHE A 125 11.68 15.47 2.24
C PHE A 125 11.06 14.20 2.86
N SER A 126 11.80 13.64 3.81
CA SER A 126 11.38 12.53 4.66
C SER A 126 10.51 13.13 5.77
N SER A 127 9.19 12.93 5.69
CA SER A 127 8.24 13.41 6.71
C SER A 127 7.42 12.27 7.27
N ALA A 128 7.25 12.27 8.60
CA ALA A 128 6.32 11.40 9.31
C ALA A 128 4.86 11.53 8.80
N ASP A 129 4.52 12.66 8.15
CA ASP A 129 3.22 12.88 7.53
C ASP A 129 2.97 11.91 6.37
N ASP A 130 3.99 11.53 5.61
CA ASP A 130 3.85 10.59 4.50
C ASP A 130 3.53 9.18 5.01
N VAL A 131 4.14 8.78 6.13
CA VAL A 131 3.81 7.53 6.81
C VAL A 131 2.33 7.51 7.19
N LEU A 132 1.83 8.60 7.75
CA LEU A 132 0.44 8.73 8.18
C LEU A 132 -0.52 8.72 6.99
N ILE A 133 -0.26 9.54 5.97
CA ILE A 133 -1.08 9.65 4.76
C ILE A 133 -1.12 8.32 4.01
N ASN A 134 0.02 7.68 3.77
CA ASN A 134 0.08 6.38 3.08
C ASN A 134 -0.69 5.29 3.87
N THR A 135 -0.60 5.32 5.21
CA THR A 135 -1.34 4.40 6.08
C THR A 135 -2.84 4.64 6.01
N MET A 136 -3.27 5.91 6.05
CA MET A 136 -4.68 6.28 5.90
C MET A 136 -5.22 5.83 4.54
N GLY A 137 -4.48 6.06 3.46
CA GLY A 137 -4.84 5.62 2.11
C GLY A 137 -5.06 4.11 2.02
N ALA A 138 -4.15 3.32 2.60
CA ALA A 138 -4.30 1.87 2.68
C ALA A 138 -5.54 1.44 3.48
N VAL A 139 -5.80 2.06 4.63
CA VAL A 139 -6.98 1.75 5.46
C VAL A 139 -8.27 2.12 4.73
N LEU A 140 -8.35 3.31 4.13
CA LEU A 140 -9.52 3.72 3.35
C LEU A 140 -9.80 2.75 2.21
N ALA A 141 -8.77 2.37 1.45
CA ALA A 141 -8.90 1.39 0.37
C ALA A 141 -9.32 0.00 0.88
N ALA A 142 -8.86 -0.42 2.07
CA ALA A 142 -9.32 -1.64 2.72
C ALA A 142 -10.81 -1.56 3.09
N LEU A 143 -11.28 -0.42 3.59
CA LEU A 143 -12.69 -0.23 3.95
C LEU A 143 -13.60 -0.22 2.71
N VAL A 144 -13.16 0.39 1.61
CA VAL A 144 -13.88 0.34 0.30
C VAL A 144 -14.07 -1.11 -0.15
N THR A 145 -13.09 -1.97 0.10
CA THR A 145 -13.14 -3.39 -0.29
C THR A 145 -13.76 -4.32 0.76
N ARG A 146 -14.27 -3.78 1.88
CA ARG A 146 -14.77 -4.55 3.04
C ARG A 146 -15.76 -5.66 2.68
N ARG A 147 -16.62 -5.41 1.70
CA ARG A 147 -17.61 -6.39 1.22
C ARG A 147 -17.00 -7.64 0.57
N TRP A 148 -15.77 -7.53 0.05
CA TRP A 148 -15.06 -8.61 -0.65
C TRP A 148 -13.98 -9.27 0.22
N TRP A 149 -13.86 -8.89 1.48
CA TRP A 149 -12.87 -9.49 2.39
C TRP A 149 -13.06 -10.99 2.49
N ALA A 150 -11.94 -11.72 2.50
CA ALA A 150 -11.98 -13.16 2.61
C ALA A 150 -12.56 -13.56 3.97
N ARG A 151 -13.62 -14.38 3.95
CA ARG A 151 -14.27 -14.88 5.15
C ARG A 151 -13.54 -16.11 5.67
N ARG A 152 -13.41 -16.24 6.99
CA ARG A 152 -13.10 -17.54 7.60
C ARG A 152 -14.34 -18.39 7.46
N ILE A 153 -14.23 -19.54 6.82
CA ILE A 153 -15.24 -20.58 6.93
C ILE A 153 -14.99 -21.22 8.29
N PRO A 154 -15.91 -21.12 9.27
CA PRO A 154 -15.78 -21.86 10.52
C PRO A 154 -15.70 -23.34 10.16
N VAL A 155 -14.69 -24.05 10.66
CA VAL A 155 -14.69 -25.51 10.58
C VAL A 155 -15.88 -25.95 11.42
N SER A 156 -16.93 -26.46 10.78
CA SER A 156 -18.00 -27.15 11.49
C SER A 156 -17.32 -28.31 12.22
N ARG A 157 -17.20 -28.21 13.54
CA ARG A 157 -17.00 -29.37 14.40
C ARG A 157 -18.23 -30.25 14.18
N GLN A 158 -18.18 -31.15 13.19
CA GLN A 158 -19.07 -32.29 13.18
C GLN A 158 -18.75 -33.11 14.42
N ALA A 159 -19.79 -33.25 15.24
CA ALA A 159 -19.80 -33.93 16.50
C ALA A 159 -19.13 -35.32 16.40
N ARG A 160 -18.27 -35.61 17.37
CA ARG A 160 -18.01 -36.98 17.82
C ARG A 160 -18.60 -37.11 19.21
#